data_AF-Q9ABV6-F1
#
_entry.id   AF-Q9ABV6-F1
#
_cell.length_a   1.000
_cell.length_b   1.000
_cell.length_c   1.000
_cell.angle_alpha   90.00
_cell.angle_beta   90.00
_cell.angle_gamma   90.00
#
_symmetry.space_group_name_H-M   'P 1'
#
loop_
_entity.id
_entity.type
_entity.pdbx_description
1 polymer ?
#
loop_
_entity_poly.entity_id
_entity_poly.type
_entity_poly.pdbx_seq_one_letter_code
_entity_poly.pdbx_strand_id
1 'polypeptide(L)'
;MEGPMAITRNEAAAALSDIENTQRRGMTLRGYRLGGPILMMWSLIWAAGYLTMGLAPPELWLPVWLGLDVVGVAGALLLARTGKPAAAGAPPGMTWRLLGGSLSMMVFALSVFWVMKPTDPAAAMAFPGLLIGVIYAVVGFWAAPRYAVIGALMFALTLIGYFLFQPWLAFWMAAASGALFLSGVWLWRR
;
A
#
# COMPACT_ATOMS: atom_id res chain seq x y z
N MET A 1 -0.38 58.41 7.42
CA MET A 1 0.87 57.74 7.84
C MET A 1 0.48 56.34 8.29
N GLU A 2 0.58 55.35 7.41
CA GLU A 2 0.42 53.94 7.81
C GLU A 2 1.70 53.53 8.54
N GLY A 3 1.60 53.31 9.86
CA GLY A 3 2.71 52.77 10.64
C GLY A 3 3.04 51.35 10.18
N PRO A 4 4.30 50.91 10.28
CA PRO A 4 4.68 49.56 9.86
C PRO A 4 3.82 48.53 10.61
N MET A 5 3.12 47.65 9.87
CA MET A 5 2.37 46.53 10.43
C MET A 5 3.33 45.61 11.19
N ALA A 6 3.48 45.84 12.50
CA ALA A 6 4.26 45.00 13.38
C ALA A 6 3.41 43.78 13.78
N ILE A 7 3.65 42.64 13.13
CA ILE A 7 3.03 41.35 13.49
C ILE A 7 3.46 40.98 14.91
N THR A 8 2.49 40.63 15.76
CA THR A 8 2.77 40.17 17.13
C THR A 8 3.37 38.76 17.10
N ARG A 9 4.14 38.39 18.14
CA ARG A 9 4.73 37.04 18.26
C ARG A 9 3.67 35.93 18.16
N ASN A 10 2.47 36.17 18.69
CA ASN A 10 1.37 35.21 18.65
C ASN A 10 0.78 35.07 17.24
N GLU A 11 0.62 36.17 16.51
CA GLU A 11 0.19 36.14 15.11
C GLU A 11 1.23 35.46 14.21
N ALA A 12 2.52 35.70 14.45
CA ALA A 12 3.59 35.01 13.74
C ALA A 12 3.60 33.50 14.03
N ALA A 13 3.40 33.09 15.28
CA ALA A 13 3.31 31.68 15.66
C ALA A 13 2.07 30.99 15.07
N ALA A 14 0.93 31.67 15.05
CA ALA A 14 -0.30 31.18 14.42
C ALA A 14 -0.10 31.01 12.90
N ALA A 15 0.48 32.00 12.23
CA ALA A 15 0.78 31.93 10.80
C ALA A 15 1.75 30.78 10.46
N LEU A 16 2.79 30.56 11.29
CA LEU A 16 3.71 29.43 11.12
C LEU A 16 3.00 28.08 11.28
N SER A 17 2.17 27.93 12.31
CA SER A 17 1.35 26.73 12.53
C SER A 17 0.44 26.44 11.34
N ASP A 18 -0.21 27.46 10.78
CA ASP A 18 -1.08 27.30 9.62
C ASP A 18 -0.32 26.89 8.35
N ILE A 19 0.88 27.45 8.14
CA ILE A 19 1.78 27.03 7.06
C ILE A 19 2.18 25.56 7.23
N GLU A 20 2.61 25.16 8.43
CA GLU A 20 2.99 23.77 8.70
C GLU A 20 1.84 22.79 8.47
N ASN A 21 0.64 23.13 8.97
CA ASN A 21 -0.55 22.30 8.79
C ASN A 21 -0.91 22.15 7.31
N THR A 22 -0.84 23.25 6.56
CA THR A 22 -1.12 23.25 5.12
C THR A 22 -0.07 22.44 4.35
N GLN A 23 1.22 22.59 4.69
CA GLN A 23 2.31 21.81 4.09
C GLN A 23 2.17 20.32 4.38
N ARG A 24 1.92 19.93 5.64
CA ARG A 24 1.70 18.51 6.02
C ARG A 24 0.55 17.92 5.21
N ARG A 25 -0.60 18.61 5.16
CA ARG A 25 -1.76 18.19 4.37
C ARG A 25 -1.42 18.05 2.89
N GLY A 26 -0.69 19.02 2.32
CA GLY A 26 -0.24 18.99 0.93
C GLY A 26 0.66 17.79 0.62
N MET A 27 1.60 17.48 1.52
CA MET A 27 2.47 16.31 1.39
C MET A 27 1.69 15.00 1.44
N THR A 28 0.74 14.86 2.37
CA THR A 28 -0.11 13.66 2.47
C THR A 28 -0.95 13.45 1.21
N LEU A 29 -1.59 14.50 0.70
CA LEU A 29 -2.39 14.41 -0.54
C LEU A 29 -1.54 14.07 -1.77
N ARG A 30 -0.33 14.65 -1.87
CA ARG A 30 0.63 14.28 -2.90
C ARG A 30 1.05 12.81 -2.78
N GLY A 31 1.25 12.33 -1.57
CA GLY A 31 1.51 10.92 -1.27
C GLY A 31 0.40 10.01 -1.79
N TYR A 32 -0.88 10.36 -1.54
CA TYR A 32 -2.02 9.60 -2.06
C TYR A 32 -2.07 9.57 -3.59
N ARG A 33 -1.81 10.70 -4.26
CA ARG A 33 -1.82 10.76 -5.73
C ARG A 33 -0.72 9.90 -6.37
N LEU A 34 0.43 9.75 -5.70
CA LEU A 34 1.49 8.84 -6.14
C LEU A 34 1.17 7.37 -5.79
N GLY A 35 0.65 7.14 -4.59
CA GLY A 35 0.34 5.80 -4.09
C GLY A 35 -0.87 5.15 -4.77
N GLY A 36 -1.84 5.94 -5.25
CA GLY A 36 -3.05 5.45 -5.90
C GLY A 36 -2.78 4.55 -7.12
N PRO A 37 -2.08 5.04 -8.16
CA PRO A 37 -1.72 4.23 -9.32
C PRO A 37 -0.87 3.00 -8.98
N ILE A 38 0.04 3.12 -8.01
CA ILE A 38 0.85 1.99 -7.53
C ILE A 38 -0.05 0.93 -6.90
N LEU A 39 -0.99 1.34 -6.04
CA LEU A 39 -1.96 0.44 -5.42
C LEU A 39 -2.88 -0.22 -6.45
N MET A 40 -3.35 0.53 -7.45
CA MET A 40 -4.15 -0.01 -8.56
C MET A 40 -3.39 -1.11 -9.31
N MET A 41 -2.12 -0.87 -9.66
CA MET A 41 -1.28 -1.87 -10.33
C MET A 41 -1.07 -3.10 -9.45
N TRP A 42 -0.70 -2.94 -8.17
CA TRP A 42 -0.56 -4.05 -7.24
C TRP A 42 -1.85 -4.86 -7.06
N SER A 43 -3.00 -4.20 -7.13
CA SER A 43 -4.30 -4.87 -7.08
C SER A 43 -4.51 -5.82 -8.26
N LEU A 44 -4.08 -5.44 -9.46
CA LEU A 44 -4.14 -6.32 -10.64
C LEU A 44 -3.17 -7.50 -10.51
N ILE A 45 -1.97 -7.24 -9.98
CA ILE A 45 -0.96 -8.25 -9.71
C ILE A 45 -1.48 -9.27 -8.68
N TRP A 46 -2.11 -8.80 -7.61
CA TRP A 46 -2.70 -9.66 -6.59
C TRP A 46 -3.85 -10.48 -7.14
N ALA A 47 -4.73 -9.88 -7.95
CA ALA A 47 -5.79 -10.61 -8.63
C ALA A 47 -5.22 -11.74 -9.49
N ALA A 48 -4.15 -11.49 -10.25
CA ALA A 48 -3.49 -12.53 -11.05
C ALA A 48 -2.86 -13.65 -10.20
N GLY A 49 -2.18 -13.29 -9.11
CA GLY A 49 -1.58 -14.27 -8.18
C GLY A 49 -2.62 -15.15 -7.51
N TYR A 50 -3.72 -14.57 -7.04
CA TYR A 50 -4.83 -15.33 -6.45
C TYR A 50 -5.61 -16.16 -7.48
N LEU A 51 -5.81 -15.67 -8.70
CA LEU A 51 -6.40 -16.48 -9.78
C LEU A 51 -5.52 -17.68 -10.11
N THR A 52 -4.19 -17.50 -10.10
CA THR A 52 -3.25 -18.61 -10.28
C THR A 52 -3.41 -19.63 -9.17
N MET A 53 -3.53 -19.20 -7.90
CA MET A 53 -3.78 -20.10 -6.77
C MET A 53 -5.10 -20.88 -6.88
N GLY A 54 -6.12 -20.32 -7.55
CA GLY A 54 -7.41 -20.98 -7.75
C GLY A 54 -7.48 -21.89 -8.98
N LEU A 55 -6.60 -21.70 -9.96
CA LEU A 55 -6.68 -22.37 -11.28
C LEU A 55 -5.49 -23.28 -11.59
N ALA A 56 -4.36 -23.09 -10.91
CA ALA A 56 -3.11 -23.78 -11.21
C ALA A 56 -2.66 -24.70 -10.05
N PRO A 57 -1.88 -25.75 -10.35
CA PRO A 57 -1.29 -26.62 -9.35
C PRO A 57 -0.41 -25.86 -8.31
N PRO A 58 -0.36 -26.31 -7.04
CA PRO A 58 0.39 -25.64 -5.96
C PRO A 58 1.87 -25.39 -6.23
N GLU A 59 2.51 -26.22 -7.05
CA GLU A 59 3.92 -26.10 -7.41
C GLU A 59 4.22 -24.82 -8.18
N LEU A 60 3.21 -24.24 -8.85
CA LEU A 60 3.33 -23.00 -9.61
C LEU A 60 3.10 -21.74 -8.76
N TRP A 61 2.57 -21.86 -7.53
CA TRP A 61 2.16 -20.69 -6.75
C TRP A 61 3.37 -19.80 -6.41
N LEU A 62 4.40 -20.38 -5.80
CA LEU A 62 5.60 -19.64 -5.41
C LEU A 62 6.32 -18.98 -6.61
N PRO A 63 6.67 -19.69 -7.71
CA PRO A 63 7.37 -19.07 -8.82
C PRO A 63 6.55 -17.96 -9.49
N VAL A 64 5.22 -18.12 -9.59
CA VAL A 64 4.35 -17.07 -10.12
C VAL A 64 4.34 -15.85 -9.20
N TRP A 65 4.19 -16.02 -7.88
CA TRP A 65 4.24 -14.90 -6.93
C TRP A 65 5.59 -14.16 -6.98
N LEU A 66 6.72 -14.88 -7.03
CA LEU A 66 8.03 -14.26 -7.17
C LEU A 66 8.16 -13.45 -8.47
N GLY A 67 7.66 -13.98 -9.59
CA GLY A 67 7.64 -13.26 -10.87
C GLY A 67 6.76 -12.02 -10.82
N LEU A 68 5.57 -12.14 -10.22
CA LEU A 68 4.61 -11.05 -10.02
C LEU A 68 5.18 -9.95 -9.12
N ASP A 69 5.92 -10.31 -8.06
CA ASP A 69 6.57 -9.35 -7.19
C ASP A 69 7.69 -8.59 -7.90
N VAL A 70 8.50 -9.25 -8.73
CA VAL A 70 9.50 -8.58 -9.58
C VAL A 70 8.82 -7.57 -10.51
N VAL A 71 7.74 -7.96 -11.17
CA VAL A 71 6.94 -7.07 -12.03
C VAL A 71 6.37 -5.91 -11.23
N GLY A 72 5.82 -6.18 -10.04
CA GLY A 72 5.22 -5.18 -9.17
C GLY A 72 6.21 -4.16 -8.65
N VAL A 73 7.40 -4.60 -8.22
CA VAL A 73 8.47 -3.71 -7.78
C VAL A 73 8.98 -2.86 -8.96
N ALA A 74 9.24 -3.47 -10.12
CA ALA A 74 9.68 -2.75 -11.31
C ALA A 74 8.64 -1.71 -11.75
N GLY A 75 7.36 -2.09 -11.81
CA GLY A 75 6.24 -1.20 -12.14
C GLY A 75 6.08 -0.06 -11.13
N ALA A 76 6.23 -0.33 -9.82
CA ALA A 76 6.14 0.69 -8.79
C ALA A 76 7.27 1.73 -8.92
N LEU A 77 8.49 1.29 -9.26
CA LEU A 77 9.61 2.18 -9.53
C LEU A 77 9.38 3.03 -10.78
N LEU A 78 8.83 2.46 -11.84
CA LEU A 78 8.50 3.20 -13.06
C LEU A 78 7.40 4.24 -12.79
N LEU A 79 6.32 3.88 -12.10
CA LEU A 79 5.23 4.80 -11.74
C LEU A 79 5.71 5.91 -10.81
N ALA A 80 6.59 5.60 -9.84
CA ALA A 80 7.17 6.59 -8.96
C ALA A 80 8.07 7.60 -9.72
N ARG A 81 8.67 7.19 -10.85
CA ARG A 81 9.49 8.06 -11.71
C ARG A 81 8.67 8.88 -12.70
N THR A 82 7.57 8.34 -13.24
CA THR A 82 6.74 8.99 -14.26
C THR A 82 5.70 9.95 -13.70
N GLY A 83 5.42 9.90 -12.39
CA GLY A 83 4.68 10.95 -11.70
C GLY A 83 5.36 12.31 -11.91
N LYS A 84 4.81 13.10 -12.85
CA LYS A 84 5.39 14.32 -13.47
C LYS A 84 6.36 15.12 -12.58
N PRO A 85 7.48 15.62 -13.16
CA PRO A 85 8.48 16.42 -12.48
C PRO A 85 7.95 17.83 -12.16
N ALA A 86 7.12 17.93 -11.12
CA ALA A 86 7.20 19.04 -10.15
C ALA A 86 8.07 18.58 -8.96
N ALA A 87 9.05 17.73 -9.26
CA ALA A 87 9.94 17.03 -8.33
C ALA A 87 11.27 17.78 -8.23
N ALA A 88 11.21 19.04 -7.80
CA ALA A 88 12.33 19.69 -7.12
C ALA A 88 12.39 19.23 -5.63
N GLY A 89 12.04 17.98 -5.33
CA GLY A 89 11.87 17.54 -3.95
C GLY A 89 11.41 16.10 -3.73
N ALA A 90 11.67 15.16 -4.66
CA ALA A 90 11.61 13.75 -4.26
C ALA A 90 12.68 13.54 -3.19
N PRO A 91 12.33 13.04 -1.99
CA PRO A 91 13.32 12.92 -0.93
C PRO A 91 14.47 12.01 -1.41
N PRO A 92 15.73 12.40 -1.15
CA PRO A 92 16.87 11.56 -1.50
C PRO A 92 16.68 10.15 -0.92
N GLY A 93 16.96 9.13 -1.73
CA GLY A 93 16.84 7.72 -1.32
C GLY A 93 15.45 7.09 -1.45
N MET A 94 14.45 7.75 -2.06
CA MET A 94 13.12 7.15 -2.29
C MET A 94 13.18 5.77 -2.97
N THR A 95 14.05 5.60 -3.96
CA THR A 95 14.27 4.29 -4.64
C THR A 95 14.80 3.24 -3.67
N TRP A 96 15.79 3.58 -2.83
CA TRP A 96 16.33 2.64 -1.84
C TRP A 96 15.30 2.29 -0.77
N ARG A 97 14.47 3.25 -0.35
CA ARG A 97 13.38 3.01 0.61
C ARG A 97 12.32 2.06 0.04
N LEU A 98 11.96 2.22 -1.23
CA LEU A 98 11.03 1.31 -1.92
C LEU A 98 11.64 -0.09 -2.06
N LEU A 99 12.86 -0.20 -2.57
CA LEU A 99 13.55 -1.48 -2.74
C LEU A 99 13.78 -2.19 -1.40
N GLY A 100 14.32 -1.47 -0.41
CA GLY A 100 14.57 -1.98 0.93
C GLY A 100 13.28 -2.40 1.62
N GLY A 101 12.19 -1.64 1.49
CA GLY A 101 10.88 -2.00 2.01
C GLY A 101 10.32 -3.26 1.37
N SER A 102 10.34 -3.34 0.04
CA SER A 102 9.88 -4.53 -0.71
C SER A 102 10.71 -5.78 -0.37
N LEU A 103 12.04 -5.65 -0.33
CA LEU A 103 12.93 -6.76 0.01
C LEU A 103 12.71 -7.22 1.46
N SER A 104 12.57 -6.29 2.40
CA SER A 104 12.30 -6.62 3.81
C SER A 104 10.99 -7.37 3.96
N MET A 105 9.94 -6.94 3.22
CA MET A 105 8.65 -7.65 3.19
C MET A 105 8.77 -9.06 2.62
N MET A 106 9.47 -9.21 1.51
CA MET A 106 9.71 -10.51 0.88
C MET A 106 10.44 -11.46 1.84
N VAL A 107 11.55 -11.00 2.43
CA VAL A 107 12.34 -11.80 3.37
C VAL A 107 11.51 -12.17 4.59
N PHE A 108 10.71 -11.24 5.12
CA PHE A 108 9.82 -11.52 6.25
C PHE A 108 8.78 -12.59 5.90
N ALA A 109 8.08 -12.45 4.78
CA ALA A 109 7.06 -13.41 4.35
C ALA A 109 7.64 -14.82 4.14
N LEU A 110 8.78 -14.92 3.44
CA LEU A 110 9.47 -16.18 3.22
C LEU A 110 9.96 -16.81 4.54
N SER A 111 10.45 -15.98 5.47
CA SER A 111 10.88 -16.45 6.80
C SER A 111 9.70 -17.01 7.60
N VAL A 112 8.54 -16.35 7.56
CA VAL A 112 7.32 -16.85 8.22
C VAL A 112 6.91 -18.20 7.63
N PHE A 113 6.87 -18.35 6.30
CA PHE A 113 6.53 -19.63 5.69
C PHE A 113 7.56 -20.73 5.96
N TRP A 114 8.84 -20.38 6.03
CA TRP A 114 9.91 -21.33 6.35
C TRP A 114 9.84 -21.83 7.80
N VAL A 115 9.55 -20.93 8.75
CA VAL A 115 9.43 -21.28 10.18
C VAL A 115 8.13 -22.01 10.47
N MET A 116 7.00 -21.47 9.99
CA MET A 116 5.66 -21.98 10.33
C MET A 116 5.29 -23.25 9.55
N LYS A 117 5.85 -23.45 8.35
CA LYS A 117 5.56 -24.59 7.46
C LYS A 117 4.06 -24.83 7.34
N PRO A 118 3.29 -23.86 6.80
CA PRO A 118 1.83 -23.94 6.80
C PRO A 118 1.36 -25.21 6.10
N THR A 119 0.66 -26.06 6.85
CA THR A 119 0.04 -27.29 6.32
C THR A 119 -1.36 -27.03 5.78
N ASP A 120 -1.97 -25.92 6.16
CA ASP A 120 -3.25 -25.46 5.65
C ASP A 120 -3.04 -24.44 4.51
N PRO A 121 -3.43 -24.77 3.26
CA PRO A 121 -3.35 -23.86 2.13
C PRO A 121 -4.16 -22.58 2.32
N ALA A 122 -5.28 -22.63 3.05
CA ALA A 122 -6.11 -21.45 3.27
C ALA A 122 -5.38 -20.40 4.12
N ALA A 123 -4.65 -20.84 5.16
CA ALA A 123 -3.84 -19.95 5.98
C ALA A 123 -2.71 -19.30 5.17
N ALA A 124 -2.07 -20.06 4.26
CA ALA A 124 -1.05 -19.52 3.37
C ALA A 124 -1.61 -18.46 2.40
N MET A 125 -2.82 -18.67 1.86
CA MET A 125 -3.50 -17.70 0.98
C MET A 125 -3.93 -16.42 1.72
N ALA A 126 -4.37 -16.54 2.98
CA ALA A 126 -4.81 -15.41 3.78
C ALA A 126 -3.64 -14.54 4.27
N PHE A 127 -2.47 -15.15 4.52
CA PHE A 127 -1.34 -14.45 5.15
C PHE A 127 -0.94 -13.12 4.48
N PRO A 128 -0.73 -13.03 3.15
CA PRO A 128 -0.37 -11.76 2.52
C PRO A 128 -1.40 -10.66 2.78
N GLY A 129 -2.70 -10.98 2.67
CA GLY A 129 -3.79 -10.04 2.89
C GLY A 129 -3.83 -9.49 4.31
N LEU A 130 -3.60 -10.35 5.31
CA LEU A 130 -3.50 -9.94 6.71
C LEU A 130 -2.28 -9.05 6.95
N LEU A 131 -1.12 -9.44 6.41
CA LEU A 131 0.12 -8.70 6.56
C LEU A 131 0.01 -7.28 5.99
N ILE A 132 -0.45 -7.16 4.74
CA ILE A 132 -0.65 -5.84 4.09
C ILE A 132 -1.76 -5.04 4.80
N GLY A 133 -2.83 -5.70 5.23
CA GLY A 133 -3.90 -5.06 5.99
C GLY A 133 -3.37 -4.34 7.24
N VAL A 134 -2.52 -5.03 8.03
CA VAL A 134 -1.89 -4.45 9.22
C VAL A 134 -0.91 -3.35 8.86
N ILE A 135 -0.06 -3.53 7.84
CA ILE A 135 0.92 -2.51 7.42
C ILE A 135 0.21 -1.22 7.02
N TYR A 136 -0.84 -1.31 6.20
CA TYR A 136 -1.62 -0.14 5.79
C TYR A 136 -2.39 0.47 6.96
N ALA A 137 -2.90 -0.34 7.89
CA ALA A 137 -3.53 0.17 9.11
C ALA A 137 -2.55 1.01 9.94
N VAL A 138 -1.35 0.49 10.19
CA VAL A 138 -0.29 1.20 10.93
C VAL A 138 0.10 2.48 10.21
N VAL A 139 0.48 2.42 8.92
CA VAL A 139 0.81 3.63 8.14
C VAL A 139 -0.34 4.64 8.18
N GLY A 140 -1.57 4.15 8.15
CA GLY A 140 -2.78 4.91 8.25
C GLY A 140 -2.92 5.73 9.53
N PHE A 141 -2.79 5.08 10.67
CA PHE A 141 -2.96 5.74 11.98
C PHE A 141 -1.88 6.78 12.27
N TRP A 142 -0.65 6.59 11.76
CA TRP A 142 0.48 7.46 12.09
C TRP A 142 0.70 8.60 11.09
N ALA A 143 0.50 8.36 9.79
CA ALA A 143 0.96 9.28 8.76
C ALA A 143 -0.10 9.64 7.71
N ALA A 144 -0.99 8.71 7.38
CA ALA A 144 -1.81 8.82 6.18
C ALA A 144 -3.19 8.15 6.35
N PRO A 145 -4.15 8.81 7.04
CA PRO A 145 -5.41 8.22 7.51
C PRO A 145 -6.21 7.39 6.49
N ARG A 146 -6.11 7.70 5.20
CA ARG A 146 -6.81 6.91 4.17
C ARG A 146 -6.27 5.49 4.07
N TYR A 147 -4.97 5.27 4.30
CA TYR A 147 -4.41 3.91 4.35
C TYR A 147 -4.96 3.11 5.52
N ALA A 148 -5.42 3.74 6.62
CA ALA A 148 -6.04 3.00 7.72
C ALA A 148 -7.36 2.35 7.27
N VAL A 149 -8.16 3.08 6.49
CA VAL A 149 -9.40 2.55 5.91
C VAL A 149 -9.10 1.40 4.94
N ILE A 150 -8.10 1.57 4.08
CA ILE A 150 -7.70 0.54 3.10
C ILE A 150 -7.17 -0.71 3.80
N GLY A 151 -6.34 -0.53 4.83
CA GLY A 151 -5.79 -1.62 5.64
C GLY A 151 -6.87 -2.38 6.38
N ALA A 152 -7.79 -1.67 7.05
CA ALA A 152 -8.93 -2.26 7.75
C ALA A 152 -9.85 -3.03 6.78
N LEU A 153 -10.13 -2.46 5.60
CA LEU A 153 -10.91 -3.12 4.55
C LEU A 153 -10.24 -4.42 4.09
N MET A 154 -8.95 -4.37 3.77
CA MET A 154 -8.23 -5.55 3.29
C MET A 154 -8.14 -6.63 4.36
N PHE A 155 -7.86 -6.24 5.60
CA PHE A 155 -7.81 -7.15 6.75
C PHE A 155 -9.16 -7.84 6.96
N ALA A 156 -10.26 -7.07 6.97
CA ALA A 156 -11.61 -7.60 7.11
C ALA A 156 -12.00 -8.53 5.95
N LEU A 157 -11.76 -8.13 4.70
CA LEU A 157 -12.04 -8.97 3.54
C LEU A 157 -11.26 -10.28 3.57
N THR A 158 -10.02 -10.24 4.06
CA THR A 158 -9.18 -11.44 4.21
C THR A 158 -9.76 -12.39 5.26
N LEU A 159 -10.16 -11.88 6.44
CA LEU A 159 -10.79 -12.69 7.48
C LEU A 159 -12.15 -13.26 7.03
N ILE A 160 -12.97 -12.44 6.38
CA ILE A 160 -14.26 -12.89 5.82
C ILE A 160 -14.03 -14.03 4.82
N GLY A 161 -13.07 -13.87 3.91
CA GLY A 161 -12.70 -14.92 2.97
C GLY A 161 -12.26 -16.19 3.67
N TYR A 162 -11.34 -16.05 4.63
CA TYR A 162 -10.75 -17.16 5.35
C TYR A 162 -11.76 -17.95 6.19
N PHE A 163 -12.73 -17.29 6.83
CA PHE A 163 -13.70 -17.98 7.69
C PHE A 163 -14.97 -18.41 6.97
N LEU A 164 -15.41 -17.69 5.92
CA LEU A 164 -16.71 -17.94 5.27
C LEU A 164 -16.57 -18.54 3.86
N PHE A 165 -15.42 -18.41 3.20
CA PHE A 165 -15.25 -18.76 1.78
C PHE A 165 -14.03 -19.66 1.51
N GLN A 166 -13.60 -20.52 2.45
CA GLN A 166 -12.40 -21.35 2.28
C GLN A 166 -12.30 -22.10 0.94
N PRO A 167 -13.34 -22.80 0.44
CA PRO A 167 -13.26 -23.51 -0.84
C PRO A 167 -13.08 -22.57 -2.05
N TRP A 168 -13.47 -21.31 -1.89
CA TRP A 168 -13.43 -20.28 -2.93
C TRP A 168 -12.43 -19.17 -2.58
N LEU A 169 -11.53 -19.39 -1.60
CA LEU A 169 -10.73 -18.34 -0.99
C LEU A 169 -9.85 -17.63 -2.01
N ALA A 170 -9.24 -18.39 -2.92
CA ALA A 170 -8.46 -17.84 -4.01
C ALA A 170 -9.27 -16.85 -4.86
N PHE A 171 -10.48 -17.23 -5.29
CA PHE A 171 -11.35 -16.37 -6.09
C PHE A 171 -11.91 -15.19 -5.28
N TRP A 172 -12.21 -15.41 -4.00
CA TRP A 172 -12.61 -14.34 -3.08
C TRP A 172 -11.50 -13.28 -2.94
N MET A 173 -10.26 -13.71 -2.75
CA MET A 173 -9.12 -12.80 -2.62
C MET A 173 -8.76 -12.10 -3.94
N ALA A 174 -8.96 -12.79 -5.07
CA ALA A 174 -8.88 -12.15 -6.39
C ALA A 174 -9.94 -11.05 -6.54
N ALA A 175 -11.18 -11.30 -6.11
CA ALA A 175 -12.24 -10.29 -6.10
C ALA A 175 -11.97 -9.16 -5.10
N ALA A 176 -11.46 -9.47 -3.90
CA ALA A 176 -11.07 -8.49 -2.88
C ALA A 176 -9.97 -7.54 -3.40
N SER A 177 -9.12 -8.01 -4.30
CA SER A 177 -8.15 -7.17 -5.00
C SER A 177 -8.84 -6.07 -5.84
N GLY A 178 -10.06 -6.30 -6.33
CA GLY A 178 -10.89 -5.25 -6.93
C GLY A 178 -11.24 -4.11 -5.96
N ALA A 179 -11.49 -4.42 -4.68
CA ALA A 179 -11.73 -3.39 -3.66
C ALA A 179 -10.46 -2.57 -3.35
N LEU A 180 -9.27 -3.20 -3.38
CA LEU A 180 -7.99 -2.50 -3.32
C LEU A 180 -7.78 -1.60 -4.55
N PHE A 181 -8.18 -2.05 -5.74
CA PHE A 181 -8.08 -1.24 -6.95
C PHE A 181 -8.93 0.03 -6.85
N LEU A 182 -10.19 -0.11 -6.42
CA LEU A 182 -11.08 1.03 -6.18
C LEU A 182 -10.53 1.96 -5.10
N SER A 183 -9.89 1.41 -4.07
CA SER A 183 -9.18 2.18 -3.06
C SER A 183 -8.03 3.00 -3.65
N GLY A 184 -7.28 2.43 -4.60
CA GLY A 184 -6.25 3.14 -5.35
C GLY A 184 -6.81 4.28 -6.22
N VAL A 185 -7.95 4.06 -6.89
CA VAL A 185 -8.67 5.12 -7.62
C VAL A 185 -9.10 6.24 -6.67
N TRP A 186 -9.61 5.88 -5.49
CA TRP A 186 -10.02 6.85 -4.47
C TRP A 186 -8.84 7.70 -3.97
N LEU A 187 -7.68 7.09 -3.72
CA LEU A 187 -6.45 7.80 -3.37
C LEU A 187 -5.95 8.71 -4.50
N TRP A 188 -6.07 8.26 -5.75
CA TRP A 188 -5.57 9.02 -6.90
C TRP A 188 -6.42 10.26 -7.20
N ARG A 189 -7.75 10.15 -7.00
CA ARG A 189 -8.71 11.22 -7.32
C ARG A 189 -8.85 12.29 -6.23
N ARG A 190 -8.57 11.96 -4.97
CA ARG A 190 -8.82 12.84 -3.81
C ARG A 190 -7.57 13.17 -3.03
#